data_AF-A0A940HS01-F1
#
_entry.id   AF-A0A940HS01-F1
#
_cell.length_a   1.000
_cell.length_b   1.000
_cell.length_c   1.000
_cell.angle_alpha   90.00
_cell.angle_beta   90.00
_cell.angle_gamma   90.00
#
_symmetry.space_group_name_H-M   'P 1'
#
loop_
_entity.id
_entity.type
_entity.pdbx_description
1 polymer ?
#
loop_
_entity_poly.entity_id
_entity_poly.type
_entity_poly.pdbx_seq_one_letter_code
_entity_poly.pdbx_strand_id
1 'polypeptide(L)'
;MKRIIAFTVFVIVMITSAKSQTIIGKFDGPSSFEKVYLYQYALLDHKFISVDSSLVRNGKYEFNFIEGEEPSQSKLRLKDERGLFLWTHEIDLFLTGDSILVVSADSFNNARVLNSATNYEYAFLNEMLQPAQQYYNSIIGKIVKEEKGIPADIMSSKEYIQFSIKRRKDAKKGIYKRYEDFIKENPSSWISLYALKKRMGDMDIPLALAQDLIGILDDRLKQSPSGLNMATRLDNQHKLQIGLPAPAIRLPNANGK
;
A
#
# COMPACT_ATOMS: atom_id res chain seq x y z
N MET A 1 16.33 66.39 -23.44
CA MET A 1 16.99 65.40 -22.57
C MET A 1 15.90 64.59 -21.86
N LYS A 2 15.63 63.36 -22.29
CA LYS A 2 14.70 62.44 -21.62
C LYS A 2 15.42 61.10 -21.46
N ARG A 3 15.72 60.72 -20.22
CA ARG A 3 16.34 59.44 -19.87
C ARG A 3 15.22 58.44 -19.59
N ILE A 4 15.14 57.38 -20.40
CA ILE A 4 14.25 56.25 -20.16
C ILE A 4 15.06 55.22 -19.35
N ILE A 5 14.63 54.97 -18.12
CA ILE A 5 15.20 53.92 -17.26
C ILE A 5 14.40 52.66 -17.53
N ALA A 6 15.03 51.66 -18.14
CA ALA A 6 14.46 50.33 -18.34
C ALA A 6 14.66 49.50 -17.06
N PHE A 7 13.56 49.10 -16.42
CA PHE A 7 13.55 48.20 -15.27
C PHE A 7 13.41 46.76 -15.79
N THR A 8 14.48 45.98 -15.72
CA THR A 8 14.44 44.55 -16.04
C THR A 8 14.00 43.77 -14.80
N VAL A 9 12.79 43.23 -14.82
CA VAL A 9 12.28 42.32 -13.79
C VAL A 9 12.94 40.96 -14.00
N PHE A 10 13.83 40.57 -13.09
CA PHE A 10 14.45 39.25 -13.07
C PHE A 10 13.50 38.28 -12.34
N VAL A 11 12.78 37.44 -13.10
CA VAL A 11 11.98 36.36 -12.54
C VAL A 11 12.95 35.25 -12.12
N ILE A 12 13.22 35.14 -10.82
CA ILE A 12 13.95 34.00 -10.25
C ILE A 12 13.01 32.80 -10.28
N VAL A 13 13.15 31.96 -11.31
CA VAL A 13 12.56 30.62 -11.30
C VAL A 13 13.39 29.79 -10.31
N MET A 14 12.87 29.55 -9.10
CA MET A 14 13.45 28.54 -8.22
C MET A 14 13.21 27.17 -8.84
N ILE A 15 14.21 26.64 -9.55
CA ILE A 15 14.26 25.23 -9.91
C ILE A 15 14.63 24.48 -8.63
N THR A 16 13.64 23.98 -7.89
CA THR A 16 13.89 22.99 -6.84
C THR A 16 14.47 21.75 -7.53
N SER A 17 15.76 21.48 -7.31
CA SER A 17 16.39 20.25 -7.76
C SER A 17 15.69 19.07 -7.07
N ALA A 18 14.85 18.35 -7.79
CA ALA A 18 14.30 17.09 -7.32
C ALA A 18 15.49 16.16 -7.00
N LYS A 19 15.57 15.68 -5.76
CA LYS A 19 16.61 14.72 -5.39
C LYS A 19 16.31 13.41 -6.13
N SER A 20 17.26 12.98 -6.96
CA SER A 20 17.21 11.71 -7.68
C SER A 20 17.68 10.60 -6.76
N GLN A 21 16.77 9.68 -6.45
CA GLN A 21 16.98 8.60 -5.50
C GLN A 21 17.20 7.29 -6.27
N THR A 22 17.88 6.34 -5.62
CA THR A 22 18.32 5.11 -6.27
C THR A 22 17.85 3.86 -5.54
N ILE A 23 17.48 2.85 -6.32
CA ILE A 23 17.50 1.45 -5.87
C ILE A 23 18.74 0.81 -6.48
N ILE A 24 19.61 0.30 -5.62
CA ILE A 24 20.76 -0.53 -6.04
C ILE A 24 20.42 -1.97 -5.72
N GLY A 25 20.52 -2.82 -6.73
CA GLY A 25 20.18 -4.23 -6.64
C GLY A 25 21.38 -5.14 -6.77
N LYS A 26 21.45 -6.18 -5.93
CA LYS A 26 22.29 -7.36 -6.13
C LYS A 26 21.40 -8.58 -6.31
N PHE A 27 21.56 -9.29 -7.42
CA PHE A 27 20.81 -10.48 -7.80
C PHE A 27 21.76 -11.57 -8.27
N ASP A 28 21.94 -12.61 -7.45
CA ASP A 28 22.82 -13.75 -7.74
C ASP A 28 22.04 -14.95 -8.36
N GLY A 29 20.79 -14.73 -8.81
CA GLY A 29 19.94 -15.76 -9.39
C GLY A 29 20.28 -16.15 -10.84
N PRO A 30 19.47 -17.01 -11.48
CA PRO A 30 19.75 -17.54 -12.82
C PRO A 30 19.98 -16.45 -13.87
N SER A 31 20.96 -16.68 -14.77
CA SER A 31 21.31 -15.73 -15.84
C SER A 31 20.23 -15.53 -16.90
N SER A 32 19.20 -16.39 -16.93
CA SER A 32 18.02 -16.22 -17.79
C SER A 32 17.18 -15.00 -17.40
N PHE A 33 17.36 -14.44 -16.19
CA PHE A 33 16.70 -13.22 -15.75
C PHE A 33 17.52 -11.98 -16.14
N GLU A 34 17.36 -11.52 -17.38
CA GLU A 34 18.13 -10.39 -17.91
C GLU A 34 17.66 -9.02 -17.43
N LYS A 35 16.41 -8.91 -16.96
CA LYS A 35 15.79 -7.64 -16.54
C LYS A 35 15.03 -7.77 -15.24
N VAL A 36 15.15 -6.73 -14.42
CA VAL A 36 14.28 -6.46 -13.27
C VAL A 36 13.29 -5.37 -13.68
N TYR A 37 12.04 -5.51 -13.28
CA TYR A 37 10.99 -4.53 -13.57
C TYR A 37 10.53 -3.87 -12.27
N LEU A 38 10.48 -2.54 -12.28
CA LEU A 38 9.92 -1.75 -11.18
C LEU A 38 8.45 -1.47 -11.46
N TYR A 39 7.62 -1.84 -10.51
CA TYR A 39 6.19 -1.57 -10.49
C TYR A 39 5.85 -0.62 -9.37
N GLN A 40 4.96 0.33 -9.63
CA GLN A 40 4.44 1.26 -8.63
C GLN A 40 2.92 1.12 -8.55
N TYR A 41 2.36 1.22 -7.34
CA TYR A 41 0.92 1.20 -7.14
C TYR A 41 0.30 2.51 -7.63
N ALA A 42 -0.50 2.44 -8.69
CA ALA A 42 -1.28 3.57 -9.18
C ALA A 42 -2.59 3.68 -8.38
N LEU A 43 -2.75 4.80 -7.66
CA LEU A 43 -3.93 5.05 -6.83
C LEU A 43 -5.23 5.13 -7.65
N LEU A 44 -5.19 5.75 -8.84
CA LEU A 44 -6.37 5.92 -9.70
C LEU A 44 -6.90 4.60 -10.27
N ASP A 45 -5.98 3.74 -10.71
CA ASP A 45 -6.30 2.47 -11.35
C ASP A 45 -6.40 1.29 -10.37
N HIS A 46 -6.12 1.54 -9.09
CA HIS A 46 -6.02 0.54 -8.03
C HIS A 46 -5.14 -0.67 -8.37
N LYS A 47 -4.13 -0.50 -9.22
CA LYS A 47 -3.27 -1.59 -9.72
C LYS A 47 -1.80 -1.19 -9.74
N PHE A 48 -0.93 -2.19 -9.73
CA PHE A 48 0.49 -1.97 -10.00
C PHE A 48 0.71 -1.78 -11.50
N ILE A 49 1.39 -0.69 -11.87
CA ILE A 49 1.80 -0.41 -13.24
C ILE A 49 3.34 -0.51 -13.34
N SER A 50 3.83 -1.04 -14.45
CA SER A 50 5.28 -1.04 -14.72
C SER A 50 5.70 0.39 -15.00
N VAL A 51 6.66 0.90 -14.24
CA VAL A 51 7.15 2.27 -14.40
C VAL A 51 8.57 2.32 -14.96
N ASP A 52 9.37 1.27 -14.74
CA ASP A 52 10.74 1.20 -15.25
C ASP A 52 11.22 -0.26 -15.37
N SER A 53 12.35 -0.47 -16.05
CA SER A 53 13.07 -1.75 -16.10
C SER A 53 14.57 -1.53 -16.18
N SER A 54 15.35 -2.39 -15.49
CA SER A 54 16.80 -2.33 -15.47
C SER A 54 17.42 -3.66 -15.89
N LEU A 55 18.50 -3.61 -16.66
CA LEU A 55 19.24 -4.80 -17.06
C LEU A 55 20.06 -5.31 -15.87
N VAL A 56 20.06 -6.63 -15.68
CA VAL A 56 20.97 -7.27 -14.72
C VAL A 56 22.33 -7.45 -15.40
N ARG A 57 23.33 -6.69 -14.97
CA ARG A 57 24.71 -6.77 -15.46
C ARG A 57 25.63 -7.18 -14.32
N ASN A 58 26.33 -8.30 -14.48
CA ASN A 58 27.22 -8.86 -13.46
C ASN A 58 26.53 -8.99 -12.09
N GLY A 59 25.29 -9.49 -12.09
CA GLY A 59 24.47 -9.66 -10.89
C GLY A 59 24.01 -8.34 -10.23
N LYS A 60 24.08 -7.21 -10.93
CA LYS A 60 23.68 -5.90 -10.42
C LYS A 60 22.66 -5.22 -11.32
N TYR A 61 21.78 -4.43 -10.72
CA TYR A 61 20.81 -3.59 -11.42
C TYR A 61 20.61 -2.28 -10.65
N GLU A 62 20.12 -1.25 -11.33
CA GLU A 62 19.87 0.06 -10.72
C GLU A 62 18.60 0.70 -11.28
N PHE A 63 17.84 1.36 -10.42
CA PHE A 63 16.72 2.22 -10.80
C PHE A 63 16.95 3.63 -10.25
N ASN A 64 16.63 4.64 -11.05
CA ASN A 64 16.63 6.03 -10.63
C ASN A 64 15.18 6.53 -10.59
N PHE A 65 14.79 7.21 -9.52
CA PHE A 65 13.43 7.72 -9.37
C PHE A 65 13.42 9.05 -8.61
N ILE A 66 12.33 9.79 -8.76
CA ILE A 66 12.08 11.00 -7.98
C ILE A 66 11.19 10.63 -6.81
N GLU A 67 11.60 11.00 -5.60
CA GLU A 67 10.79 10.83 -4.39
C GLU A 67 9.48 11.63 -4.52
N GLY A 68 8.36 10.99 -4.16
CA GLY A 68 7.06 11.66 -4.04
C GLY A 68 6.85 12.26 -2.64
N GLU A 69 5.73 12.94 -2.44
CA GLU A 69 5.37 13.51 -1.13
C GLU A 69 5.21 12.47 -0.01
N GLU A 70 4.93 11.22 -0.38
CA GLU A 70 4.76 10.08 0.53
C GLU A 70 5.51 8.85 0.01
N PRO A 71 5.91 7.93 0.89
CA PRO A 71 6.42 6.64 0.47
C PRO A 71 5.42 5.89 -0.42
N SER A 72 5.90 5.43 -1.57
CA SER A 72 5.03 4.79 -2.55
C SER A 72 5.20 3.27 -2.55
N GLN A 73 4.10 2.54 -2.43
CA GLN A 73 4.13 1.07 -2.50
C GLN A 73 4.53 0.62 -3.90
N SER A 74 5.56 -0.22 -3.97
CA SER A 74 6.18 -0.69 -5.20
C SER A 74 6.54 -2.17 -5.12
N LYS A 75 6.84 -2.75 -6.29
CA LYS A 75 7.35 -4.12 -6.41
C LYS A 75 8.52 -4.18 -7.37
N LEU A 76 9.50 -5.02 -7.06
CA LEU A 76 10.44 -5.52 -8.06
C LEU A 76 9.98 -6.89 -8.53
N ARG A 77 10.00 -7.11 -9.85
CA ARG A 77 9.52 -8.36 -10.47
C ARG A 77 10.49 -8.87 -11.52
N LEU A 78 10.53 -10.20 -11.65
CA LEU A 78 11.18 -10.89 -12.76
C LEU A 78 10.14 -11.41 -13.76
N LYS A 79 10.59 -11.61 -15.00
CA LYS A 79 9.83 -12.29 -16.05
C LYS A 79 10.56 -13.56 -16.48
N ASP A 80 9.82 -14.56 -16.91
CA ASP A 80 10.39 -15.74 -17.57
C ASP A 80 10.88 -15.41 -18.99
N GLU A 81 11.52 -16.40 -19.63
CA GLU A 81 12.05 -16.30 -21.00
C GLU A 81 10.97 -15.99 -22.07
N ARG A 82 9.70 -16.24 -21.76
CA ARG A 82 8.54 -15.92 -22.62
C ARG A 82 7.98 -14.53 -22.33
N GLY A 83 8.58 -13.79 -21.40
CA GLY A 83 8.14 -12.47 -20.97
C GLY A 83 6.93 -12.49 -20.03
N LEU A 84 6.57 -13.65 -19.47
CA LEU A 84 5.48 -13.79 -18.50
C LEU A 84 5.98 -13.51 -17.08
N PHE A 85 5.15 -12.87 -16.25
CA PHE A 85 5.50 -12.62 -14.86
C PHE A 85 5.53 -13.92 -14.06
N LEU A 86 6.60 -14.06 -13.29
CA LEU A 86 6.70 -15.10 -12.28
C LEU A 86 6.09 -14.55 -10.98
N TRP A 87 4.87 -14.96 -10.67
CA TRP A 87 4.16 -14.56 -9.44
C TRP A 87 4.92 -14.91 -8.16
N THR A 88 5.87 -15.84 -8.25
CA THR A 88 6.76 -16.27 -7.17
C THR A 88 8.15 -15.63 -7.26
N HIS A 89 8.36 -14.58 -8.04
CA HIS A 89 9.63 -13.85 -8.06
C HIS A 89 9.36 -12.35 -8.01
N GLU A 90 8.78 -11.92 -6.88
CA GLU A 90 8.56 -10.53 -6.57
C GLU A 90 8.97 -10.19 -5.14
N ILE A 91 9.34 -8.92 -4.92
CA ILE A 91 9.51 -8.35 -3.59
C ILE A 91 8.76 -7.03 -3.50
N ASP A 92 7.97 -6.88 -2.45
CA ASP A 92 7.26 -5.65 -2.12
C ASP A 92 8.22 -4.71 -1.36
N LEU A 93 8.19 -3.43 -1.71
CA LEU A 93 8.96 -2.39 -1.04
C LEU A 93 8.22 -1.04 -1.12
N PHE A 94 8.72 -0.07 -0.37
CA PHE A 94 8.32 1.33 -0.47
C PHE A 94 9.44 2.15 -1.10
N LEU A 95 9.11 2.94 -2.12
CA LEU A 95 10.00 3.98 -2.62
C LEU A 95 9.99 5.15 -1.63
N THR A 96 11.16 5.52 -1.14
CA THR A 96 11.38 6.54 -0.11
C THR A 96 12.52 7.47 -0.53
N GLY A 97 12.72 8.57 0.21
CA GLY A 97 13.86 9.47 0.04
C GLY A 97 15.23 8.87 0.32
N ASP A 98 15.27 7.74 1.02
CA ASP A 98 16.51 7.00 1.29
C ASP A 98 16.99 6.22 0.04
N SER A 99 18.31 6.02 -0.09
CA SER A 99 18.87 5.06 -1.05
C SER A 99 18.55 3.63 -0.64
N ILE A 100 17.94 2.86 -1.52
CA ILE A 100 17.45 1.51 -1.21
C ILE A 100 18.45 0.47 -1.75
N LEU A 101 18.84 -0.49 -0.91
CA LEU A 101 19.64 -1.64 -1.33
C LEU A 101 18.79 -2.91 -1.30
N VAL A 102 18.66 -3.60 -2.43
CA VAL A 102 17.96 -4.89 -2.52
C VAL A 102 18.97 -5.99 -2.78
N VAL A 103 19.05 -6.97 -1.87
CA VAL A 103 19.96 -8.12 -1.99
C VAL A 103 19.16 -9.40 -2.13
N SER A 104 19.44 -10.17 -3.17
CA SER A 104 18.74 -11.42 -3.51
C SER A 104 19.77 -12.48 -3.92
N ALA A 105 19.77 -13.63 -3.24
CA ALA A 105 20.70 -14.72 -3.55
C ALA A 105 20.26 -15.52 -4.78
N ASP A 106 19.00 -15.96 -4.82
CA ASP A 106 18.49 -16.88 -5.86
C ASP A 106 17.18 -16.37 -6.47
N SER A 107 16.31 -15.81 -5.63
CA SER A 107 14.98 -15.33 -6.00
C SER A 107 14.55 -14.15 -5.14
N PHE A 108 13.64 -13.32 -5.68
CA PHE A 108 13.08 -12.21 -4.90
C PHE A 108 12.23 -12.66 -3.70
N ASN A 109 11.80 -13.93 -3.62
CA ASN A 109 11.16 -14.45 -2.40
C ASN A 109 12.08 -14.43 -1.18
N ASN A 110 13.39 -14.52 -1.42
CA ASN A 110 14.42 -14.53 -0.38
C ASN A 110 15.16 -13.19 -0.29
N ALA A 111 14.69 -12.18 -1.03
CA ALA A 111 15.36 -10.89 -1.08
C ALA A 111 15.15 -10.09 0.21
N ARG A 112 16.12 -9.23 0.50
CA ARG A 112 16.10 -8.30 1.63
C ARG A 112 16.22 -6.87 1.12
N VAL A 113 15.41 -5.98 1.66
CA VAL A 113 15.48 -4.55 1.43
C VAL A 113 16.21 -3.91 2.61
N LEU A 114 17.28 -3.17 2.32
CA LEU A 114 18.19 -2.56 3.27
C LEU A 114 18.29 -1.06 2.99
N ASN A 115 18.89 -0.33 3.93
CA ASN A 115 19.15 1.12 3.86
C ASN A 115 17.88 2.00 3.74
N SER A 116 16.74 1.51 4.21
CA SER A 116 15.50 2.31 4.26
C SER A 116 14.72 1.97 5.53
N ALA A 117 14.46 2.99 6.36
CA ALA A 117 13.75 2.81 7.63
C ALA A 117 12.31 2.35 7.40
N THR A 118 11.62 2.93 6.41
CA THR A 118 10.24 2.54 6.04
C THR A 118 10.18 1.09 5.59
N ASN A 119 11.17 0.62 4.81
CA ASN A 119 11.20 -0.78 4.37
C ASN A 119 11.56 -1.74 5.51
N TYR A 120 12.40 -1.32 6.45
CA TYR A 120 12.67 -2.08 7.67
C TYR A 120 11.39 -2.25 8.52
N GLU A 121 10.67 -1.17 8.76
CA GLU A 121 9.38 -1.20 9.47
C GLU A 121 8.34 -2.07 8.74
N TYR A 122 8.33 -2.03 7.41
CA TYR A 122 7.46 -2.88 6.59
C TYR A 122 7.80 -4.36 6.73
N ALA A 123 9.10 -4.70 6.70
CA ALA A 123 9.55 -6.06 6.94
C ALA A 123 9.17 -6.54 8.34
N PHE A 124 9.35 -5.68 9.36
CA PHE A 124 8.96 -5.96 10.73
C PHE A 124 7.44 -6.19 10.89
N LEU A 125 6.60 -5.33 10.28
CA LEU A 125 5.15 -5.53 10.24
C LEU A 125 4.79 -6.88 9.59
N ASN A 126 5.41 -7.22 8.46
CA ASN A 126 5.16 -8.50 7.80
C ASN A 126 5.54 -9.70 8.69
N GLU A 127 6.66 -9.64 9.39
CA GLU A 127 7.08 -10.65 10.37
C GLU A 127 6.05 -10.79 11.51
N MET A 128 5.59 -9.67 12.08
CA MET A 128 4.53 -9.67 13.11
C MET A 128 3.22 -10.30 12.62
N LEU A 129 2.88 -10.11 11.34
CA LEU A 129 1.68 -10.63 10.71
C LEU A 129 1.77 -12.13 10.39
N GLN A 130 2.98 -12.67 10.14
CA GLN A 130 3.16 -14.03 9.63
C GLN A 130 2.41 -15.11 10.43
N PRO A 131 2.51 -15.20 11.77
CA PRO A 131 1.81 -16.24 12.52
C PRO A 131 0.28 -16.16 12.37
N ALA A 132 -0.28 -14.94 12.40
CA ALA A 132 -1.71 -14.73 12.22
C ALA A 132 -2.16 -15.03 10.78
N GLN A 133 -1.32 -14.71 9.80
CA GLN A 133 -1.57 -15.03 8.39
C GLN A 133 -1.54 -16.54 8.13
N GLN A 134 -0.59 -17.27 8.73
CA GLN A 134 -0.52 -18.73 8.65
C GLN A 134 -1.76 -19.39 9.26
N TYR A 135 -2.19 -18.91 10.43
CA TYR A 135 -3.44 -19.37 11.06
C TYR A 135 -4.65 -19.11 10.16
N TYR A 136 -4.79 -17.87 9.65
CA TYR A 136 -5.87 -17.52 8.72
C TYR A 136 -5.88 -18.43 7.49
N ASN A 137 -4.73 -18.62 6.83
CA ASN A 137 -4.59 -19.48 5.66
C ASN A 137 -4.98 -20.95 5.97
N SER A 138 -4.61 -21.45 7.16
CA SER A 138 -5.03 -22.79 7.62
C SER A 138 -6.55 -22.91 7.73
N ILE A 139 -7.22 -21.89 8.29
CA ILE A 139 -8.69 -21.87 8.40
C ILE A 139 -9.35 -21.77 7.02
N ILE A 140 -8.85 -20.90 6.13
CA ILE A 140 -9.38 -20.80 4.76
C ILE A 140 -9.20 -22.11 4.01
N GLY A 141 -8.05 -22.78 4.14
CA GLY A 141 -7.81 -24.09 3.54
C GLY A 141 -8.80 -25.16 4.03
N LYS A 142 -9.14 -25.15 5.33
CA LYS A 142 -10.18 -26.03 5.89
C LYS A 142 -11.56 -25.72 5.31
N ILE A 143 -11.96 -24.44 5.26
CA ILE A 143 -13.24 -24.01 4.69
C ILE A 143 -13.36 -24.48 3.24
N VAL A 144 -12.35 -24.22 2.40
CA VAL A 144 -12.36 -24.62 0.99
C VAL A 144 -12.42 -26.15 0.84
N LYS A 145 -11.79 -26.91 1.74
CA LYS A 145 -11.87 -28.38 1.72
C LYS A 145 -13.27 -28.88 2.11
N GLU A 146 -13.88 -28.28 3.13
CA GLU A 146 -15.25 -28.60 3.57
C GLU A 146 -16.27 -28.26 2.48
N GLU A 147 -16.12 -27.13 1.80
CA GLU A 147 -16.99 -26.65 0.70
C GLU A 147 -17.13 -27.67 -0.45
N LYS A 148 -16.10 -28.48 -0.73
CA LYS A 148 -16.15 -29.50 -1.79
C LYS A 148 -17.22 -30.57 -1.58
N GLY A 149 -17.65 -30.80 -0.33
CA GLY A 149 -18.66 -31.80 0.02
C GLY A 149 -20.07 -31.23 0.18
N ILE A 150 -20.24 -29.91 0.00
CA ILE A 150 -21.50 -29.22 0.28
C ILE A 150 -22.27 -29.03 -1.04
N PRO A 151 -23.54 -29.45 -1.11
CA PRO A 151 -24.43 -29.13 -2.22
C PRO A 151 -24.53 -27.62 -2.52
N ALA A 152 -24.65 -27.26 -3.81
CA ALA A 152 -24.60 -25.87 -4.25
C ALA A 152 -25.77 -24.99 -3.73
N ASP A 153 -26.94 -25.61 -3.55
CA ASP A 153 -28.12 -25.00 -2.93
C ASP A 153 -27.86 -24.65 -1.45
N ILE A 154 -27.19 -25.53 -0.72
CA ILE A 154 -26.78 -25.27 0.67
C ILE A 154 -25.71 -24.18 0.71
N MET A 155 -24.72 -24.19 -0.19
CA MET A 155 -23.69 -23.13 -0.23
C MET A 155 -24.27 -21.75 -0.55
N SER A 156 -25.37 -21.70 -1.29
CA SER A 156 -26.08 -20.47 -1.64
C SER A 156 -27.08 -20.03 -0.57
N SER A 157 -27.32 -20.87 0.45
CA SER A 157 -28.21 -20.53 1.56
C SER A 157 -27.67 -19.36 2.38
N LYS A 158 -28.58 -18.54 2.91
CA LYS A 158 -28.23 -17.40 3.75
C LYS A 158 -27.47 -17.84 5.00
N GLU A 159 -27.87 -18.98 5.56
CA GLU A 159 -27.30 -19.59 6.75
C GLU A 159 -25.83 -19.95 6.52
N TYR A 160 -25.53 -20.61 5.40
CA TYR A 160 -24.16 -20.98 5.06
C TYR A 160 -23.28 -19.75 4.76
N ILE A 161 -23.81 -18.77 4.02
CA ILE A 161 -23.09 -17.52 3.74
C ILE A 161 -22.71 -16.81 5.05
N GLN A 162 -23.66 -16.66 5.98
CA GLN A 162 -23.41 -16.05 7.29
C GLN A 162 -22.37 -16.84 8.11
N PHE A 163 -22.48 -18.17 8.12
CA PHE A 163 -21.53 -19.05 8.78
C PHE A 163 -20.11 -18.90 8.20
N SER A 164 -19.97 -18.91 6.86
CA SER A 164 -18.69 -18.75 6.17
C SER A 164 -18.08 -17.37 6.43
N ILE A 165 -18.87 -16.28 6.34
CA ILE A 165 -18.43 -14.93 6.67
C ILE A 165 -17.92 -14.85 8.11
N LYS A 166 -18.68 -15.39 9.07
CA LYS A 166 -18.28 -15.38 10.48
C LYS A 166 -16.95 -16.10 10.71
N ARG A 167 -16.77 -17.29 10.14
CA ARG A 167 -15.51 -18.05 10.27
C ARG A 167 -14.32 -17.32 9.67
N ARG A 168 -14.49 -16.74 8.48
CA ARG A 168 -13.44 -15.95 7.81
C ARG A 168 -13.08 -14.72 8.64
N LYS A 169 -14.08 -14.02 9.19
CA LYS A 169 -13.88 -12.87 10.09
C LYS A 169 -13.17 -13.27 11.38
N ASP A 170 -13.61 -14.33 12.04
CA ASP A 170 -12.98 -14.82 13.28
C ASP A 170 -11.52 -15.20 13.05
N ALA A 171 -11.19 -15.81 11.91
CA ALA A 171 -9.82 -16.14 11.55
C ALA A 171 -8.93 -14.92 11.28
N LYS A 172 -9.50 -13.80 10.80
CA LYS A 172 -8.77 -12.55 10.54
C LYS A 172 -8.51 -11.70 11.77
N LYS A 173 -9.20 -11.94 12.91
CA LYS A 173 -9.04 -11.11 14.14
C LYS A 173 -7.58 -10.94 14.58
N GLY A 174 -6.77 -12.00 14.46
CA GLY A 174 -5.35 -11.94 14.79
C GLY A 174 -4.57 -10.97 13.88
N ILE A 175 -4.90 -10.92 12.59
CA ILE A 175 -4.30 -10.00 11.62
C ILE A 175 -4.69 -8.56 11.96
N TYR A 176 -5.98 -8.32 12.23
CA TYR A 176 -6.48 -6.99 12.61
C TYR A 176 -5.80 -6.45 13.85
N LYS A 177 -5.72 -7.28 14.91
CA LYS A 177 -5.04 -6.91 16.13
C LYS A 177 -3.57 -6.54 15.88
N ARG A 178 -2.86 -7.27 15.02
CA ARG A 178 -1.46 -6.97 14.69
C ARG A 178 -1.28 -5.63 13.96
N TYR A 179 -2.17 -5.29 13.03
CA TYR A 179 -2.17 -3.94 12.44
C TYR A 179 -2.43 -2.87 13.49
N GLU A 180 -3.44 -3.06 14.34
CA GLU A 180 -3.82 -2.11 15.39
C GLU A 180 -2.71 -1.91 16.43
N ASP A 181 -2.06 -2.99 16.86
CA ASP A 181 -0.93 -2.96 17.79
C ASP A 181 0.26 -2.23 17.16
N PHE A 182 0.61 -2.54 15.91
CA PHE A 182 1.70 -1.86 15.20
C PHE A 182 1.47 -0.33 15.10
N ILE A 183 0.25 0.10 14.75
CA ILE A 183 -0.09 1.52 14.65
C ILE A 183 0.09 2.23 16.00
N LYS A 184 -0.34 1.59 17.10
CA LYS A 184 -0.23 2.14 18.46
C LYS A 184 1.22 2.23 18.94
N GLU A 185 2.04 1.26 18.57
CA GLU A 185 3.45 1.20 18.96
C GLU A 185 4.35 2.10 18.09
N ASN A 186 3.91 2.45 16.87
CA ASN A 186 4.71 3.18 15.89
C ASN A 186 3.93 4.36 15.25
N PRO A 187 3.37 5.30 16.02
CA PRO A 187 2.45 6.33 15.50
C PRO A 187 3.08 7.31 14.49
N SER A 188 4.41 7.38 14.43
CA SER A 188 5.19 8.24 13.52
C SER A 188 5.58 7.56 12.19
N SER A 189 5.41 6.23 12.10
CA SER A 189 5.82 5.42 10.96
C SER A 189 4.87 5.56 9.77
N TRP A 190 5.42 5.74 8.56
CA TRP A 190 4.64 5.66 7.32
C TRP A 190 3.96 4.30 7.13
N ILE A 191 4.55 3.25 7.69
CA ILE A 191 3.97 1.91 7.68
C ILE A 191 2.73 1.82 8.59
N SER A 192 2.60 2.67 9.60
CA SER A 192 1.35 2.75 10.39
C SER A 192 0.19 3.32 9.57
N LEU A 193 0.46 4.30 8.70
CA LEU A 193 -0.55 4.79 7.76
C LEU A 193 -0.94 3.71 6.74
N TYR A 194 0.03 2.93 6.25
CA TYR A 194 -0.24 1.75 5.41
C TYR A 194 -1.07 0.68 6.16
N ALA A 195 -0.71 0.36 7.40
CA ALA A 195 -1.41 -0.61 8.24
C ALA A 195 -2.86 -0.17 8.49
N LEU A 196 -3.07 1.12 8.76
CA LEU A 196 -4.41 1.69 8.91
C LEU A 196 -5.22 1.56 7.62
N LYS A 197 -4.62 1.89 6.45
CA LYS A 197 -5.26 1.70 5.14
C LYS A 197 -5.67 0.25 4.92
N LYS A 198 -4.81 -0.72 5.25
CA LYS A 198 -5.12 -2.16 5.16
C LYS A 198 -6.27 -2.53 6.09
N ARG A 199 -6.22 -2.08 7.35
CA ARG A 199 -7.27 -2.34 8.34
C ARG A 199 -8.63 -1.74 7.93
N MET A 200 -8.64 -0.55 7.35
CA MET A 200 -9.83 0.14 6.81
C MET A 200 -10.33 -0.42 5.48
N GLY A 201 -9.50 -1.19 4.77
CA GLY A 201 -9.90 -1.93 3.57
C GLY A 201 -10.84 -3.09 3.89
N ASP A 202 -10.72 -3.66 5.09
CA ASP A 202 -11.68 -4.62 5.61
C ASP A 202 -12.93 -3.88 6.14
N MET A 203 -14.10 -4.22 5.61
CA MET A 203 -15.38 -3.52 5.87
C MET A 203 -15.88 -3.63 7.32
N ASP A 204 -15.10 -4.21 8.24
CA ASP A 204 -15.54 -4.58 9.58
C ASP A 204 -14.85 -3.81 10.70
N ILE A 205 -14.01 -2.82 10.39
CA ILE A 205 -13.48 -1.90 11.39
C ILE A 205 -14.63 -1.03 11.96
N PRO A 206 -14.81 -1.00 13.30
CA PRO A 206 -15.72 -0.03 13.91
C PRO A 206 -15.25 1.41 13.64
N LEU A 207 -16.18 2.30 13.30
CA LEU A 207 -15.86 3.70 12.98
C LEU A 207 -15.05 4.38 14.10
N ALA A 208 -15.48 4.22 15.35
CA ALA A 208 -14.79 4.78 16.51
C ALA A 208 -13.34 4.28 16.62
N LEU A 209 -13.11 2.97 16.41
CA LEU A 209 -11.75 2.43 16.41
C LEU A 209 -10.90 3.01 15.29
N ALA A 210 -11.46 3.22 14.09
CA ALA A 210 -10.72 3.86 13.00
C ALA A 210 -10.38 5.32 13.33
N GLN A 211 -11.30 6.06 13.96
CA GLN A 211 -11.09 7.43 14.42
C GLN A 211 -10.01 7.51 15.52
N ASP A 212 -10.00 6.56 16.46
CA ASP A 212 -8.97 6.48 17.48
C ASP A 212 -7.60 6.20 16.84
N LEU A 213 -7.52 5.23 15.92
CA LEU A 213 -6.27 4.86 15.26
C LEU A 213 -5.69 5.98 14.37
N ILE A 214 -6.52 6.77 13.69
CA ILE A 214 -6.03 7.95 12.96
C ILE A 214 -5.62 9.07 13.92
N GLY A 215 -6.33 9.22 15.05
CA GLY A 215 -6.07 10.26 16.04
C GLY A 215 -4.71 10.12 16.72
N ILE A 216 -4.23 8.89 16.92
CA ILE A 216 -2.91 8.63 17.53
C ILE A 216 -1.74 8.81 16.58
N LEU A 217 -1.97 8.88 15.26
CA LEU A 217 -0.88 9.12 14.31
C LEU A 217 -0.28 10.51 14.50
N ASP A 218 1.01 10.64 14.23
CA ASP A 218 1.70 11.93 14.24
C ASP A 218 1.11 12.89 13.20
N ASP A 219 1.24 14.19 13.48
CA ASP A 219 0.67 15.25 12.64
C ASP A 219 1.16 15.18 11.19
N ARG A 220 2.42 14.79 10.96
CA ARG A 220 2.96 14.58 9.60
C ARG A 220 2.13 13.58 8.80
N LEU A 221 1.69 12.48 9.43
CA LEU A 221 0.92 11.44 8.76
C LEU A 221 -0.55 11.83 8.61
N LYS A 222 -1.13 12.50 9.61
CA LYS A 222 -2.52 12.97 9.55
C LYS A 222 -2.72 14.05 8.48
N GLN A 223 -1.74 14.92 8.30
CA GLN A 223 -1.76 16.01 7.32
C GLN A 223 -1.26 15.59 5.94
N SER A 224 -0.81 14.34 5.78
CA SER A 224 -0.39 13.83 4.48
C SER A 224 -1.60 13.65 3.55
N PRO A 225 -1.44 13.69 2.21
CA PRO A 225 -2.52 13.40 1.27
C PRO A 225 -3.32 12.13 1.59
N SER A 226 -2.63 11.03 1.93
CA SER A 226 -3.25 9.77 2.34
C SER A 226 -3.98 9.88 3.69
N GLY A 227 -3.41 10.56 4.68
CA GLY A 227 -4.05 10.79 5.98
C GLY A 227 -5.35 11.59 5.88
N LEU A 228 -5.31 12.70 5.14
CA LEU A 228 -6.48 13.55 4.89
C LEU A 228 -7.58 12.80 4.12
N ASN A 229 -7.21 11.96 3.16
CA ASN A 229 -8.17 11.13 2.44
C ASN A 229 -8.85 10.13 3.39
N MET A 230 -8.10 9.47 4.25
CA MET A 230 -8.67 8.55 5.25
C MET A 230 -9.58 9.27 6.23
N ALA A 231 -9.17 10.42 6.77
CA ALA A 231 -10.01 11.25 7.63
C ALA A 231 -11.33 11.64 6.95
N THR A 232 -11.25 12.12 5.70
CA THR A 232 -12.43 12.49 4.90
C THR A 232 -13.37 11.30 4.70
N ARG A 233 -12.83 10.10 4.43
CA ARG A 233 -13.62 8.88 4.27
C ARG A 233 -14.34 8.51 5.58
N LEU A 234 -13.67 8.62 6.73
CA LEU A 234 -14.26 8.35 8.04
C LEU A 234 -15.36 9.37 8.38
N ASP A 235 -15.15 10.65 8.10
CA ASP A 235 -16.15 11.70 8.30
C ASP A 235 -17.39 11.48 7.44
N ASN A 236 -17.20 11.08 6.17
CA ASN A 236 -18.31 10.75 5.28
C ASN A 236 -19.07 9.52 5.77
N GLN A 237 -18.36 8.49 6.24
CA GLN A 237 -19.00 7.31 6.83
C GLN A 237 -19.77 7.66 8.11
N HIS A 238 -19.25 8.56 8.94
CA HIS A 238 -19.94 9.07 10.12
C HIS A 238 -21.26 9.75 9.74
N LYS A 239 -21.24 10.67 8.78
CA LYS A 239 -22.42 11.41 8.31
C LYS A 239 -23.51 10.52 7.70
N LEU A 240 -23.15 9.34 7.23
CA LEU A 240 -24.07 8.38 6.62
C LEU A 240 -24.57 7.30 7.60
N GLN A 241 -24.20 7.37 8.88
CA GLN A 241 -24.71 6.42 9.87
C GLN A 241 -26.24 6.54 10.03
N ILE A 242 -26.90 5.38 9.97
CA ILE A 242 -28.35 5.24 10.18
C ILE A 242 -28.69 5.80 11.56
N GLY A 243 -29.59 6.79 11.61
CA GLY A 243 -30.01 7.48 12.84
C GLY A 243 -29.51 8.92 12.97
N LEU A 244 -28.59 9.36 12.10
CA LEU A 244 -28.29 10.78 11.94
C LEU A 244 -29.20 11.40 10.86
N PRO A 245 -29.59 12.68 11.00
CA PRO A 245 -30.32 13.37 9.93
C PRO A 245 -29.47 13.34 8.66
N ALA A 246 -30.07 12.88 7.55
CA ALA A 246 -29.42 12.89 6.26
C ALA A 246 -28.92 14.31 5.93
N PRO A 247 -27.70 14.47 5.38
CA PRO A 247 -27.24 15.77 4.92
C PRO A 247 -28.29 16.40 4.00
N ALA A 248 -28.59 17.68 4.17
CA ALA A 248 -29.54 18.38 3.33
C ALA A 248 -29.07 18.35 1.86
N ILE A 249 -29.67 17.51 1.04
CA ILE A 249 -29.39 17.46 -0.39
C ILE A 249 -30.20 18.59 -1.04
N ARG A 250 -29.52 19.66 -1.46
CA ARG A 250 -30.10 20.64 -2.39
C ARG A 250 -29.86 20.13 -3.80
N LEU A 251 -30.90 19.53 -4.39
CA LEU A 251 -30.93 19.28 -5.83
C LEU A 251 -31.48 20.54 -6.51
N PRO A 252 -30.84 21.04 -7.58
CA PRO A 252 -31.46 22.05 -8.42
C PRO A 252 -32.76 21.48 -8.99
N ASN A 253 -33.83 22.26 -8.97
CA ASN A 253 -35.05 21.92 -9.68
C ASN A 253 -34.83 21.94 -11.21
N ALA A 254 -35.85 21.56 -11.99
CA ALA A 254 -35.78 21.53 -13.46
C ALA A 254 -35.37 22.87 -14.12
N ASN A 255 -35.36 23.98 -13.37
CA ASN A 255 -34.94 25.30 -13.82
C ASN A 255 -33.53 25.69 -13.31
N GLY A 256 -32.77 24.75 -12.75
CA GLY A 256 -31.40 24.97 -12.28
C GLY A 256 -31.28 25.80 -10.99
N LYS A 257 -32.33 25.88 -10.17
CA LYS A 257 -32.31 26.56 -8.86
C LYS A 257 -32.43 25.58 -7.69
#